data_AF-A0AAN7WXE3-F1
#
_entry.id   AF-A0AAN7WXE3-F1
#
_cell.length_a   1.000
_cell.length_b   1.000
_cell.length_c   1.000
_cell.angle_alpha   90.00
_cell.angle_beta   90.00
_cell.angle_gamma   90.00
#
_symmetry.space_group_name_H-M   'P 1'
#
loop_
_entity.id
_entity.type
_entity.pdbx_description
1 polymer ?
#
loop_
_entity_poly.entity_id
_entity_poly.type
_entity_poly.pdbx_seq_one_letter_code
_entity_poly.pdbx_strand_id
1 'polypeptide(L)'
;MKAVHYCPLLLLLLVLLATYSEGLQCYSCMGSNNEDCNRQGSKTCPSYSDACAVVVGHESGVMKSCSYKSFCTQANSQGYRAPGVRVHCCYGDDCNVSSFSYKLPGLNYLLLILPLLFHCFLQ
;
A
#
# COMPACT_ATOMS: atom_id res chain seq x y z
N MET A 1 11.49 -12.06 37.40
CA MET A 1 10.39 -11.07 37.45
C MET A 1 10.21 -10.24 36.18
N LYS A 2 11.20 -10.14 35.26
CA LYS A 2 11.00 -9.39 33.99
C LYS A 2 10.23 -10.18 32.91
N ALA A 3 10.37 -11.51 32.87
CA ALA A 3 9.68 -12.40 31.91
C ALA A 3 8.13 -12.26 31.93
N VAL A 4 7.53 -12.16 33.12
CA VAL A 4 6.07 -12.08 33.33
C VAL A 4 5.47 -10.79 32.77
N HIS A 5 6.26 -9.72 32.59
CA HIS A 5 5.79 -8.45 32.02
C HIS A 5 5.81 -8.42 30.48
N TYR A 6 6.59 -9.29 29.81
CA TYR A 6 6.67 -9.30 28.35
C TYR A 6 5.44 -9.93 27.68
N CYS A 7 4.84 -10.93 28.32
CA CYS A 7 3.64 -11.61 27.82
C CYS A 7 2.39 -10.70 27.74
N PRO A 8 2.02 -9.92 28.78
CA PRO A 8 0.91 -8.97 28.68
C PRO A 8 1.24 -7.79 27.75
N LEU A 9 2.50 -7.37 27.64
CA LEU A 9 2.93 -6.34 26.70
C LEU A 9 2.78 -6.82 25.24
N LEU A 10 3.12 -8.07 24.96
CA LEU A 10 2.97 -8.70 23.64
C LEU A 10 1.49 -8.84 23.26
N LEU A 11 0.64 -9.27 24.20
CA LEU A 11 -0.81 -9.33 24.02
C LEU A 11 -1.40 -7.95 23.73
N LEU A 12 -0.99 -6.92 24.48
CA LEU A 12 -1.40 -5.54 24.23
C LEU A 12 -0.97 -5.07 22.83
N LEU A 13 0.26 -5.38 22.43
CA LEU A 13 0.78 -5.07 21.10
C LEU A 13 -0.05 -5.77 20.01
N LEU A 14 -0.34 -7.07 20.15
CA LEU A 14 -1.15 -7.83 19.21
C LEU A 14 -2.58 -7.28 19.09
N VAL A 15 -3.20 -6.87 20.20
CA VAL A 15 -4.54 -6.23 20.20
C VAL A 15 -4.49 -4.88 19.49
N LEU A 16 -3.46 -4.06 19.75
CA LEU A 16 -3.25 -2.78 19.07
C LEU A 16 -3.07 -2.97 17.54
N LEU A 17 -2.26 -3.94 17.12
CA LEU A 17 -2.10 -4.28 15.70
C LEU A 17 -3.39 -4.83 15.08
N ALA A 18 -4.16 -5.65 15.80
CA ALA A 18 -5.43 -6.18 15.31
C ALA A 18 -6.51 -5.10 15.14
N THR A 19 -6.46 -4.04 15.95
CA THR A 19 -7.36 -2.88 15.82
C THR A 19 -6.90 -1.88 14.74
N TYR A 20 -5.67 -1.99 14.25
CA TYR A 20 -5.14 -1.15 13.19
C TYR A 20 -5.44 -1.77 11.82
N SER A 21 -6.71 -1.82 11.44
CA SER A 21 -7.13 -2.10 10.06
C SER A 21 -7.64 -0.82 9.41
N GLU A 22 -6.74 0.12 9.16
CA GLU A 22 -7.04 1.19 8.21
C GLU A 22 -7.14 0.55 6.81
N GLY A 23 -8.15 0.96 6.03
CA GLY A 23 -8.24 0.53 4.63
C GLY A 23 -7.01 1.02 3.85
N LEU A 24 -6.67 0.32 2.75
CA LEU A 24 -5.57 0.71 1.86
C LEU A 24 -5.61 2.21 1.55
N GLN A 25 -4.52 2.93 1.74
CA GLN A 25 -4.43 4.35 1.40
C GLN A 25 -3.74 4.54 0.06
N CYS A 26 -4.30 5.39 -0.80
CA CYS A 26 -3.69 5.75 -2.08
C CYS A 26 -3.85 7.24 -2.34
N TYR A 27 -2.95 7.81 -3.13
CA TYR A 27 -3.20 9.10 -3.76
C TYR A 27 -4.37 8.97 -4.75
N SER A 28 -5.36 9.85 -4.62
CA SER A 28 -6.51 9.93 -5.51
C SER A 28 -6.65 11.36 -5.99
N CYS A 29 -6.10 11.66 -7.17
CA CYS A 29 -5.91 13.02 -7.66
C CYS A 29 -5.78 13.05 -9.19
N MET A 30 -5.92 14.23 -9.76
CA MET A 30 -5.59 14.53 -11.15
C MET A 30 -4.75 15.81 -11.17
N GLY A 31 -3.65 15.81 -11.92
CA GLY A 31 -2.76 16.97 -12.04
C GLY A 31 -1.94 16.93 -13.32
N SER A 32 -1.28 18.05 -13.62
CA SER A 32 -0.44 18.19 -14.82
C SER A 32 0.90 17.44 -14.71
N ASN A 33 1.29 17.08 -13.49
CA ASN A 33 2.46 16.28 -13.17
C ASN A 33 2.24 15.54 -11.84
N ASN A 34 3.22 14.74 -11.44
CA ASN A 34 3.15 13.90 -10.26
C ASN A 34 3.11 14.72 -8.95
N GLU A 35 3.86 15.81 -8.89
CA GLU A 35 4.00 16.67 -7.73
C GLU A 35 2.69 17.44 -7.45
N ASP A 36 2.08 17.98 -8.51
CA ASP A 36 0.81 18.68 -8.45
C ASP A 36 -0.33 17.79 -7.98
N CYS A 37 -0.38 16.54 -8.49
CA CYS A 37 -1.30 15.52 -8.01
C CYS A 37 -1.06 15.21 -6.51
N ASN A 38 0.19 14.99 -6.11
CA ASN A 38 0.55 14.62 -4.74
C ASN A 38 0.18 15.68 -3.69
N ARG A 39 0.11 16.96 -4.06
CA ARG A 39 -0.32 18.03 -3.15
C ARG A 39 -1.76 17.88 -2.68
N GLN A 40 -2.60 17.13 -3.39
CA GLN A 40 -3.99 16.87 -3.03
C GLN A 40 -4.11 15.83 -1.89
N GLY A 41 -3.05 15.09 -1.61
CA GLY A 41 -2.96 14.11 -0.53
C GLY A 41 -3.56 12.75 -0.87
N SER A 42 -3.40 11.81 0.07
CA SER A 42 -3.95 10.47 0.00
C SER A 42 -5.35 10.36 0.60
N LYS A 43 -6.05 9.30 0.23
CA LYS A 43 -7.40 8.96 0.70
C LYS A 43 -7.47 7.47 1.00
N THR A 44 -8.26 7.11 2.01
CA THR A 44 -8.60 5.73 2.30
C THR A 44 -9.44 5.16 1.15
N CYS A 45 -8.98 4.05 0.58
CA CYS A 45 -9.68 3.34 -0.47
C CYS A 45 -10.88 2.57 0.10
N PRO A 46 -11.91 2.33 -0.74
CA PRO A 46 -13.02 1.49 -0.35
C PRO A 46 -12.56 0.05 -0.12
N SER A 47 -13.31 -0.71 0.68
CA SER A 47 -12.95 -2.07 1.10
C SER A 47 -12.77 -3.08 -0.05
N TYR A 48 -13.34 -2.79 -1.22
CA TYR A 48 -13.21 -3.64 -2.42
C TYR A 48 -11.97 -3.33 -3.27
N SER A 49 -11.25 -2.25 -2.96
CA SER A 49 -10.03 -1.87 -3.68
C SER A 49 -8.80 -2.45 -2.99
N ASP A 50 -8.01 -3.21 -3.76
CA ASP A 50 -6.80 -3.88 -3.28
C ASP A 50 -5.51 -3.38 -3.95
N ALA A 51 -5.59 -2.35 -4.81
CA ALA A 51 -4.44 -1.80 -5.51
C ALA A 51 -4.53 -0.27 -5.64
N CYS A 52 -3.38 0.39 -5.75
CA CYS A 52 -3.30 1.77 -6.22
C CYS A 52 -2.90 1.80 -7.70
N ALA A 53 -3.46 2.73 -8.47
CA ALA A 53 -3.12 2.94 -9.87
C ALA A 53 -2.63 4.37 -10.13
N VAL A 54 -1.70 4.49 -11.08
CA VAL A 54 -1.24 5.74 -11.69
C VAL A 54 -1.43 5.63 -13.20
N VAL A 55 -2.17 6.56 -13.76
CA VAL A 55 -2.37 6.72 -15.19
C VAL A 55 -1.58 7.95 -15.64
N VAL A 56 -0.66 7.76 -16.57
CA VAL A 56 0.16 8.83 -17.16
C VAL A 56 -0.26 9.01 -18.61
N GLY A 57 -0.83 10.17 -18.92
CA GLY A 57 -1.27 10.55 -20.26
C GLY A 57 -0.12 10.99 -21.18
N HIS A 58 -0.46 11.28 -22.43
CA HIS A 58 0.48 11.68 -23.47
C HIS A 58 1.17 13.04 -23.16
N GLU A 59 0.41 14.01 -22.63
CA GLU A 59 0.91 15.35 -22.27
C GLU A 59 1.43 15.45 -20.82
N SER A 60 1.97 14.36 -20.28
CA SER A 60 2.47 14.27 -18.89
C SER A 60 1.40 14.38 -17.79
N GLY A 61 0.12 14.53 -18.14
CA GLY A 61 -0.97 14.52 -17.17
C GLY A 61 -0.98 13.23 -16.35
N VAL A 62 -1.11 13.37 -15.03
CA VAL A 62 -1.10 12.27 -14.07
C VAL A 62 -2.46 12.18 -13.40
N MET A 63 -3.04 10.98 -13.40
CA MET A 63 -4.23 10.65 -12.63
C MET A 63 -3.93 9.46 -11.74
N LYS A 64 -4.23 9.59 -10.44
CA LYS A 64 -4.03 8.55 -9.44
C LYS A 64 -5.35 8.16 -8.83
N SER A 65 -5.53 6.88 -8.53
CA SER A 65 -6.78 6.38 -7.97
C SER A 65 -6.60 5.04 -7.24
N CYS A 66 -7.56 4.73 -6.37
CA CYS A 66 -7.79 3.38 -5.88
C CYS A 66 -8.29 2.50 -7.03
N SER A 67 -7.78 1.28 -7.12
CA SER A 67 -8.08 0.33 -8.18
C SER A 67 -8.17 -1.09 -7.63
N TYR A 68 -8.28 -2.05 -8.53
CA TYR A 68 -8.41 -3.45 -8.20
C TYR A 68 -7.51 -4.32 -9.09
N LYS A 69 -7.07 -5.46 -8.56
CA LYS A 69 -6.10 -6.36 -9.19
C LYS A 69 -6.49 -6.79 -10.60
N SER A 70 -7.77 -7.06 -10.88
CA SER A 70 -8.19 -7.48 -12.23
C SER A 70 -8.07 -6.35 -13.26
N PHE A 71 -8.33 -5.08 -12.89
CA PHE A 71 -8.04 -3.93 -13.75
C PHE A 71 -6.54 -3.80 -14.01
N CYS A 72 -5.72 -3.87 -12.96
CA CYS A 72 -4.27 -3.79 -13.09
C CYS A 72 -3.69 -4.91 -13.96
N THR A 73 -4.23 -6.13 -13.84
CA THR A 73 -3.84 -7.27 -14.68
C THR A 73 -4.21 -7.04 -16.14
N GLN A 74 -5.40 -6.49 -16.40
CA GLN A 74 -5.83 -6.15 -17.76
C GLN A 74 -4.97 -5.03 -18.36
N ALA A 75 -4.74 -3.94 -17.62
CA ALA A 75 -3.96 -2.81 -18.09
C ALA A 75 -2.49 -3.17 -18.38
N ASN A 76 -1.89 -4.05 -17.58
CA ASN A 76 -0.52 -4.55 -17.82
C ASN A 76 -0.42 -5.52 -19.01
N SER A 77 -1.46 -6.34 -19.25
CA SER A 77 -1.42 -7.38 -20.28
C SER A 77 -1.89 -6.92 -21.66
N GLN A 78 -2.92 -6.08 -21.70
CA GLN A 78 -3.54 -5.62 -22.95
C GLN A 78 -3.17 -4.17 -23.29
N GLY A 79 -2.42 -3.51 -22.40
CA GLY A 79 -2.21 -2.07 -22.47
C GLY A 79 -3.49 -1.29 -22.11
N TYR A 80 -3.35 0.02 -22.00
CA TYR A 80 -4.50 0.90 -21.86
C TYR A 80 -5.08 1.19 -23.25
N ARG A 81 -6.41 1.25 -23.37
CA ARG A 81 -7.11 1.39 -24.68
C ARG A 81 -6.74 2.67 -25.45
N ALA A 82 -6.17 3.66 -24.78
CA ALA A 82 -5.81 4.94 -25.37
C ALA A 82 -4.31 4.98 -25.75
N PRO A 83 -3.97 5.33 -27.00
CA PRO A 83 -2.58 5.44 -27.44
C PRO A 83 -1.83 6.52 -26.64
N GLY A 84 -0.59 6.23 -26.25
CA GLY A 84 0.25 7.15 -25.48
C GLY A 84 -0.08 7.25 -23.99
N VAL A 85 -1.05 6.49 -23.49
CA VAL A 85 -1.38 6.40 -22.06
C VAL A 85 -0.72 5.18 -21.44
N ARG A 86 -0.06 5.35 -20.29
CA ARG A 86 0.56 4.28 -19.51
C ARG A 86 -0.14 4.14 -18.17
N VAL A 87 -0.35 2.91 -17.73
CA VAL A 87 -0.91 2.60 -16.42
C VAL A 87 0.10 1.81 -15.62
N HIS A 88 0.31 2.23 -14.38
CA HIS A 88 1.15 1.56 -13.41
C HIS A 88 0.34 1.25 -12.16
N CYS A 89 0.50 0.04 -11.62
CA CYS A 89 -0.18 -0.37 -10.40
C CYS A 89 0.81 -0.85 -9.35
N CYS A 90 0.45 -0.63 -8.08
CA CYS A 90 1.14 -1.15 -6.91
C CYS A 90 0.17 -1.52 -5.80
N TYR A 91 0.72 -2.16 -4.78
CA TYR A 91 -0.01 -2.71 -3.65
C TYR A 91 0.66 -2.21 -2.36
N GLY A 92 -0.15 -1.70 -1.43
CA GLY A 92 0.31 -1.11 -0.18
C GLY A 92 0.06 0.40 -0.11
N ASP A 93 0.11 0.93 1.11
CA ASP A 93 -0.28 2.32 1.37
C ASP A 93 0.66 3.32 0.68
N ASP A 94 0.05 4.32 0.05
CA ASP A 94 0.70 5.44 -0.64
C ASP A 94 1.78 5.04 -1.66
N CYS A 95 1.75 3.78 -2.12
CA CYS A 95 2.74 3.24 -3.05
C CYS A 95 2.72 3.95 -4.41
N ASN A 96 1.61 4.61 -4.73
CA ASN A 96 1.42 5.37 -5.97
C ASN A 96 1.90 6.82 -5.87
N VAL A 97 2.71 7.18 -4.86
CA VAL A 97 3.32 8.51 -4.71
C VAL A 97 4.21 8.89 -5.90
N SER A 98 4.88 7.92 -6.52
CA SER A 98 5.64 8.09 -7.75
C SER A 98 4.91 7.48 -8.94
N SER A 99 5.16 8.01 -10.14
CA SER A 99 4.66 7.43 -11.38
C SER A 99 5.35 6.11 -11.77
N PHE A 100 6.31 5.67 -10.94
CA PHE A 100 7.08 4.45 -11.11
C PHE A 100 6.98 3.65 -9.81
N SER A 101 6.15 2.60 -9.81
CA SER A 101 6.10 1.68 -8.68
C SER A 101 7.37 0.86 -8.63
N TYR A 102 8.26 1.21 -7.71
CA TYR A 102 9.28 0.28 -7.26
C TYR A 102 8.57 -0.83 -6.47
N LYS A 103 8.81 -2.09 -6.84
CA LYS A 103 8.50 -3.22 -5.96
C LYS A 103 9.35 -3.03 -4.71
N LEU A 104 8.84 -2.35 -3.68
CA LEU A 104 9.48 -2.46 -2.37
C LEU A 104 9.30 -3.91 -1.92
N PRO A 105 10.39 -4.61 -1.57
CA PRO A 105 10.26 -5.90 -0.91
C PRO A 105 9.49 -5.66 0.39
N GLY A 106 8.32 -6.29 0.51
CA GLY A 106 7.48 -6.15 1.70
C GLY A 106 8.31 -6.44 2.95
N LEU A 107 8.37 -5.48 3.86
CA LEU A 107 9.07 -5.64 5.12
C LEU A 107 8.37 -6.79 5.87
N ASN A 108 9.06 -7.93 6.00
CA ASN A 108 8.46 -9.13 6.57
C ASN A 108 8.51 -9.03 8.10
N TYR A 109 7.51 -8.34 8.67
CA TYR A 109 7.35 -8.16 10.12
C TYR A 109 7.29 -9.49 10.90
N LEU A 110 7.00 -10.62 10.23
CA LEU A 110 7.01 -11.96 10.82
C LEU A 110 8.39 -12.35 11.38
N LEU A 111 9.47 -11.88 10.74
CA LEU A 111 10.84 -12.12 11.19
C LEU A 111 11.17 -11.38 12.50
N LEU A 112 10.50 -10.27 12.78
CA LEU A 112 10.68 -9.49 14.01
C LEU A 112 9.91 -10.08 15.19
N ILE A 113 8.80 -10.79 14.94
CA ILE A 113 7.90 -11.32 15.98
C ILE A 113 8.37 -12.69 16.50
N LEU A 114 9.05 -13.48 15.65
CA LEU A 114 9.56 -14.82 16.00
C LEU A 114 10.42 -14.84 17.29
N PRO A 115 11.46 -14.00 17.47
CA PRO A 115 12.30 -14.05 18.67
C PRO A 115 11.58 -13.63 19.97
N LEU A 116 10.55 -12.77 19.87
CA LEU A 116 9.70 -12.34 21.00
C LEU A 116 8.77 -13.46 21.48
N LEU A 117 8.27 -14.29 20.57
CA LEU A 117 7.46 -15.47 20.89
C LEU A 117 8.28 -16.56 21.58
N PHE A 118 9.51 -16.81 21.12
CA PHE A 118 10.42 -17.77 21.76
C PHE A 118 10.74 -17.40 23.22
N HIS A 119 10.87 -16.10 23.54
CA HIS A 119 11.08 -15.63 24.92
C HIS A 119 9.85 -15.78 25.83
N CYS A 120 8.63 -15.87 25.28
CA CYS A 120 7.41 -16.12 26.07
C CYS A 120 7.11 -17.61 26.25
N PHE A 121 7.49 -18.46 25.29
CA PHE A 121 7.16 -19.90 25.29
C PHE A 121 8.25 -20.80 25.89
N LEU A 122 9.52 -20.38 25.92
CA LEU A 122 10.65 -21.24 26.32
C LEU A 122 11.16 -21.03 27.75
N GLN A 123 10.37 -20.44 28.65
CA GLN A 123 10.75 -20.28 30.06
C GLN A 123 9.62 -20.55 31.05
#